data_AF-A0A7C5ZQ28-F1
#
_entry.id   AF-A0A7C5ZQ28-F1
#
_cell.length_a   1.000
_cell.length_b   1.000
_cell.length_c   1.000
_cell.angle_alpha   90.00
_cell.angle_beta   90.00
_cell.angle_gamma   90.00
#
_symmetry.space_group_name_H-M   'P 1'
#
loop_
_entity.id
_entity.type
_entity.pdbx_description
1 polymer ?
#
loop_
_entity_poly.entity_id
_entity_poly.type
_entity_poly.pdbx_seq_one_letter_code
_entity_poly.pdbx_strand_id
1 'polypeptide(L)'
;MIKAGDYLGKGKNKKKVLEVVQLSNGWILVKTENSKSKNDFKVRTIYEPKKLKFYTPKHAHFAIDFYGKLCHNSEKAEKVFRAIIEVWQGKSVKDVLAKYLKDVANLRGYDLEYILYALKWILEQEDINFKGRPMKLQQTLDDKCKLAKVEVPENRKGSQLAISLFCNIFLGTHPVEALLSANLDIVPRFRG
;
A
#
# COMPACT_ATOMS: atom_id res chain seq x y z
N MET A 1 -4.26 20.53 14.67
CA MET A 1 -3.34 19.58 14.01
C MET A 1 -3.49 18.25 14.72
N ILE A 2 -3.77 17.16 14.00
CA ILE A 2 -3.96 15.83 14.61
C ILE A 2 -2.63 15.28 15.11
N LYS A 3 -2.63 14.69 16.29
CA LYS A 3 -1.49 14.08 16.97
C LYS A 3 -1.82 12.65 17.40
N ALA A 4 -0.78 11.86 17.69
CA ALA A 4 -0.97 10.57 18.36
C ALA A 4 -1.66 10.78 19.71
N GLY A 5 -2.61 9.91 20.03
CA GLY A 5 -3.49 10.05 21.20
C GLY A 5 -4.83 10.72 20.90
N ASP A 6 -4.95 11.48 19.81
CA ASP A 6 -6.23 12.05 19.37
C ASP A 6 -7.20 10.96 18.91
N TYR A 7 -8.43 11.36 18.57
CA TYR A 7 -9.44 10.45 18.03
C TYR A 7 -9.92 10.91 16.66
N LEU A 8 -10.10 9.96 15.75
CA LEU A 8 -10.65 10.19 14.42
C LEU A 8 -11.97 9.43 14.24
N GLY A 9 -12.97 10.10 13.65
CA GLY A 9 -14.32 9.57 13.45
C GLY A 9 -15.32 10.02 14.52
N LYS A 10 -16.55 9.49 14.45
CA LYS A 10 -17.66 9.84 15.36
C LYS A 10 -18.39 8.57 15.83
N GLY A 11 -19.01 8.64 17.02
CA GLY A 11 -19.78 7.54 17.59
C GLY A 11 -18.99 6.22 17.65
N LYS A 12 -19.61 5.11 17.22
CA LYS A 12 -18.98 3.78 17.15
C LYS A 12 -17.75 3.71 16.23
N ASN A 13 -17.58 4.69 15.35
CA ASN A 13 -16.45 4.79 14.42
C ASN A 13 -15.31 5.68 14.94
N LYS A 14 -15.41 6.23 16.16
CA LYS A 14 -14.36 6.98 16.83
C LYS A 14 -13.23 6.02 17.19
N LYS A 15 -12.05 6.20 16.61
CA LYS A 15 -10.86 5.37 16.83
C LYS A 15 -9.70 6.23 17.31
N LYS A 16 -8.91 5.72 18.26
CA LYS A 16 -7.71 6.41 18.73
C LYS A 16 -6.65 6.41 17.63
N VAL A 17 -5.96 7.54 17.49
CA VAL A 17 -4.82 7.72 16.59
C VAL A 17 -3.57 7.21 17.32
N LEU A 18 -2.87 6.28 16.69
CA LEU A 18 -1.68 5.61 17.22
C LEU A 18 -0.40 6.28 16.72
N GLU A 19 -0.37 6.62 15.44
CA GLU A 19 0.80 7.18 14.76
C GLU A 19 0.33 8.18 13.70
N VAL A 20 1.15 9.21 13.43
CA VAL A 20 0.85 10.29 12.48
C VAL A 20 2.07 10.57 11.63
N VAL A 21 1.88 10.66 10.33
CA VAL A 21 2.89 11.13 9.36
C VAL A 21 2.28 12.30 8.59
N GLN A 22 2.96 13.44 8.61
CA GLN A 22 2.62 14.59 7.79
C GLN A 22 3.40 14.51 6.47
N LEU A 23 2.69 14.65 5.37
CA LEU A 23 3.25 14.61 4.02
C LEU A 23 3.50 16.02 3.51
N SER A 24 4.45 16.17 2.59
CA SER A 24 4.85 17.46 2.04
C SER A 24 3.71 18.14 1.26
N ASN A 25 2.77 17.36 0.72
CA ASN A 25 1.58 17.87 0.03
C ASN A 25 0.44 18.30 0.98
N GLY A 26 0.70 18.33 2.29
CA GLY A 26 -0.27 18.76 3.31
C GLY A 26 -1.28 17.69 3.72
N TRP A 27 -1.23 16.48 3.13
CA TRP A 27 -2.01 15.35 3.61
C TRP A 27 -1.41 14.77 4.89
N ILE A 28 -2.26 14.08 5.65
CA ILE A 28 -1.85 13.44 6.90
C ILE A 28 -2.22 11.97 6.83
N LEU A 29 -1.22 11.09 6.94
CA LEU A 29 -1.40 9.66 7.13
C LEU A 29 -1.49 9.37 8.62
N VAL A 30 -2.49 8.59 9.03
CA VAL A 30 -2.65 8.17 10.42
C VAL A 30 -2.86 6.66 10.54
N LYS A 31 -2.23 6.05 11.54
CA LYS A 31 -2.64 4.74 12.06
C LYS A 31 -3.72 4.97 13.11
N THR A 32 -4.84 4.27 12.99
CA THR A 32 -5.88 4.23 14.02
C THR A 32 -6.06 2.82 14.56
N GLU A 33 -6.49 2.68 15.82
CA GLU A 33 -6.87 1.39 16.38
C GLU A 33 -7.87 0.65 15.49
N ASN A 34 -7.72 -0.67 15.43
CA ASN A 34 -8.62 -1.57 14.75
C ASN A 34 -8.94 -2.78 15.63
N SER A 35 -9.84 -3.66 15.20
CA SER A 35 -10.44 -4.67 16.08
C SER A 35 -10.12 -6.12 15.70
N LYS A 36 -9.27 -6.40 14.70
CA LYS A 36 -9.01 -7.80 14.31
C LYS A 36 -8.01 -8.50 15.25
N SER A 37 -7.07 -7.77 15.84
CA SER A 37 -6.10 -8.29 16.81
C SER A 37 -5.60 -7.18 17.73
N LYS A 38 -4.86 -7.53 18.81
CA LYS A 38 -4.28 -6.56 19.75
C LYS A 38 -3.31 -5.57 19.08
N ASN A 39 -2.63 -6.01 18.02
CA ASN A 39 -1.66 -5.22 17.28
C ASN A 39 -2.23 -4.70 15.95
N ASP A 40 -3.50 -4.98 15.65
CA ASP A 40 -4.14 -4.56 14.41
C ASP A 40 -4.40 -3.04 14.43
N PHE A 41 -4.19 -2.43 13.28
CA PHE A 41 -4.47 -1.02 13.06
C PHE A 41 -5.13 -0.83 11.71
N LYS A 42 -5.59 0.38 11.46
CA LYS A 42 -6.14 0.79 10.17
C LYS A 42 -5.46 2.05 9.70
N VAL A 43 -4.98 2.03 8.47
CA VAL A 43 -4.41 3.21 7.82
C VAL A 43 -5.52 4.12 7.32
N ARG A 44 -5.40 5.43 7.57
CA ARG A 44 -6.30 6.44 7.02
C ARG A 44 -5.52 7.64 6.51
N THR A 45 -6.00 8.21 5.42
CA THR A 45 -5.44 9.40 4.80
C THR A 45 -6.41 10.55 4.98
N ILE A 46 -5.98 11.59 5.67
CA ILE A 46 -6.71 12.85 5.83
C ILE A 46 -6.23 13.79 4.72
N TYR A 47 -7.07 13.95 3.70
CA TYR A 47 -6.75 14.75 2.51
C TYR A 47 -7.29 16.18 2.58
N GLU A 48 -8.20 16.46 3.53
CA GLU A 48 -8.69 17.80 3.83
C GLU A 48 -8.63 18.06 5.34
N PRO A 49 -7.45 18.41 5.89
CA PRO A 49 -7.25 18.52 7.35
C PRO A 49 -8.18 19.50 8.05
N LYS A 50 -8.53 20.62 7.41
CA LYS A 50 -9.43 21.64 7.98
C LYS A 50 -10.84 21.11 8.21
N LYS A 51 -11.33 20.22 7.33
CA LYS A 51 -12.66 19.60 7.42
C LYS A 51 -12.63 18.19 7.99
N LEU A 52 -11.44 17.69 8.35
CA LEU A 52 -11.21 16.32 8.80
C LEU A 52 -11.81 15.27 7.85
N LYS A 53 -11.77 15.51 6.53
CA LYS A 53 -12.17 14.48 5.57
C LYS A 53 -11.04 13.49 5.38
N PHE A 54 -11.38 12.21 5.46
CA PHE A 54 -10.43 11.13 5.35
C PHE A 54 -11.01 9.95 4.56
N TYR A 55 -10.12 9.12 4.05
CA TYR A 55 -10.48 7.83 3.47
C TYR A 55 -9.51 6.75 3.95
N THR A 56 -9.84 5.49 3.67
CA THR A 56 -8.95 4.35 3.91
C THR A 56 -8.27 3.99 2.59
N PRO A 57 -6.97 4.23 2.43
CA PRO A 57 -6.26 3.77 1.25
C PRO A 57 -6.28 2.24 1.20
N LYS A 58 -6.26 1.69 -0.01
CA LYS A 58 -6.36 0.26 -0.30
C LYS A 58 -5.40 -0.11 -1.42
N HIS A 59 -5.04 -1.39 -1.53
CA HIS A 59 -4.19 -1.92 -2.61
C HIS A 59 -4.67 -1.49 -3.99
N ALA A 60 -5.98 -1.57 -4.24
CA ALA A 60 -6.57 -1.19 -5.53
C ALA A 60 -6.25 0.25 -5.94
N HIS A 61 -6.25 1.22 -5.00
CA HIS A 61 -5.94 2.61 -5.31
C HIS A 61 -4.51 2.76 -5.85
N PHE A 62 -3.55 2.08 -5.22
CA PHE A 62 -2.14 2.13 -5.63
C PHE A 62 -1.86 1.29 -6.87
N ALA A 63 -2.52 0.15 -7.03
CA ALA A 63 -2.39 -0.71 -8.21
C ALA A 63 -2.85 0.01 -9.49
N ILE A 64 -4.00 0.70 -9.42
CA ILE A 64 -4.53 1.50 -10.53
C ILE A 64 -3.62 2.69 -10.82
N ASP A 65 -3.19 3.43 -9.79
CA ASP A 65 -2.26 4.56 -9.95
C ASP A 65 -0.91 4.12 -10.56
N PHE A 66 -0.35 2.99 -10.10
CA PHE A 66 0.88 2.43 -10.61
C PHE A 66 0.78 2.04 -12.09
N TYR A 67 -0.33 1.42 -12.50
CA TYR A 67 -0.56 1.12 -13.91
C TYR A 67 -0.69 2.39 -14.77
N GLY A 68 -1.40 3.41 -14.27
CA GLY A 68 -1.45 4.72 -14.93
C GLY A 68 -0.05 5.32 -15.13
N LYS A 69 0.84 5.17 -14.14
CA LYS A 69 2.25 5.57 -14.25
C LYS A 69 2.99 4.76 -15.31
N LEU A 70 2.80 3.43 -15.38
CA LEU A 70 3.40 2.58 -16.42
C LEU A 70 2.96 3.01 -17.83
N CYS A 71 1.68 3.30 -18.03
CA CYS A 71 1.16 3.78 -19.31
C CYS A 71 1.71 5.16 -19.69
N HIS A 72 1.99 6.02 -18.70
CA HIS A 72 2.51 7.37 -18.94
C HIS A 72 4.02 7.37 -19.23
N ASN A 73 4.80 6.66 -18.41
CA ASN A 73 6.25 6.52 -18.57
C ASN A 73 6.74 5.27 -17.82
N SER A 74 6.99 4.20 -18.57
CA SER A 74 7.37 2.89 -18.03
C SER A 74 8.69 2.91 -17.25
N GLU A 75 9.69 3.66 -17.73
CA GLU A 75 11.01 3.75 -17.08
C GLU A 75 10.92 4.39 -15.68
N LYS A 76 10.21 5.52 -15.57
CA LYS A 76 9.99 6.17 -14.27
C LYS A 76 9.07 5.35 -13.38
N ALA A 77 8.08 4.68 -13.96
CA ALA A 77 7.21 3.79 -13.19
C ALA A 77 7.99 2.57 -12.65
N GLU A 78 8.94 2.02 -13.39
CA GLU A 78 9.84 0.98 -12.85
C GLU A 78 10.56 1.50 -11.59
N LYS A 79 11.05 2.73 -11.59
CA LYS A 79 11.69 3.31 -10.40
C LYS A 79 10.72 3.44 -9.21
N VAL A 80 9.44 3.75 -9.45
CA VAL A 80 8.39 3.69 -8.41
C VAL A 80 8.21 2.26 -7.89
N PHE A 81 8.17 1.27 -8.78
CA PHE A 81 8.08 -0.14 -8.39
C PHE A 81 9.26 -0.56 -7.52
N ARG A 82 10.50 -0.26 -7.93
CA ARG A 82 11.71 -0.54 -7.15
C ARG A 82 11.68 0.15 -5.78
N ALA A 83 11.22 1.40 -5.71
CA ALA A 83 11.07 2.10 -4.45
C ALA A 83 10.06 1.40 -3.50
N ILE A 84 8.93 0.92 -4.03
CA ILE A 84 7.96 0.13 -3.24
C ILE A 84 8.60 -1.16 -2.71
N ILE A 85 9.33 -1.89 -3.56
CA ILE A 85 10.03 -3.13 -3.16
C ILE A 85 11.07 -2.85 -2.08
N GLU A 86 11.89 -1.80 -2.24
CA GLU A 86 12.92 -1.43 -1.26
C GLU A 86 12.32 -1.13 0.13
N VAL A 87 11.20 -0.39 0.19
CA VAL A 87 10.48 -0.15 1.45
C VAL A 87 9.88 -1.44 2.00
N TRP A 88 9.31 -2.29 1.14
CA TRP A 88 8.75 -3.57 1.55
C TRP A 88 9.79 -4.51 2.16
N GLN A 89 11.03 -4.46 1.65
CA GLN A 89 12.20 -5.19 2.13
C GLN A 89 12.85 -4.57 3.39
N GLY A 90 12.27 -3.50 3.93
CA GLY A 90 12.66 -2.95 5.24
C GLY A 90 13.53 -1.70 5.18
N LYS A 91 13.85 -1.16 3.99
CA LYS A 91 14.53 0.14 3.92
C LYS A 91 13.62 1.27 4.41
N SER A 92 14.24 2.30 4.97
CA SER A 92 13.50 3.45 5.47
C SER A 92 12.89 4.25 4.32
N VAL A 93 11.67 4.76 4.52
CA VAL A 93 10.97 5.57 3.49
C VAL A 93 11.78 6.83 3.17
N LYS A 94 12.45 7.42 4.16
CA LYS A 94 13.27 8.63 3.96
C LYS A 94 14.44 8.36 3.01
N ASP A 95 15.17 7.26 3.21
CA ASP A 95 16.32 6.92 2.37
C ASP A 95 15.89 6.60 0.93
N VAL A 96 14.79 5.86 0.79
CA VAL A 96 14.22 5.52 -0.52
C VAL A 96 13.72 6.78 -1.24
N LEU A 97 13.10 7.73 -0.54
CA LEU A 97 12.72 9.02 -1.13
C LEU A 97 13.93 9.82 -1.58
N ALA A 98 14.97 9.92 -0.74
CA ALA A 98 16.19 10.62 -1.11
C ALA A 98 16.83 10.05 -2.39
N LYS A 99 16.72 8.74 -2.58
CA LYS A 99 17.21 8.03 -3.77
C LYS A 99 16.35 8.27 -5.02
N TYR A 100 15.03 8.11 -4.94
CA TYR A 100 14.17 8.01 -6.13
C TYR A 100 13.34 9.26 -6.44
N LEU A 101 13.20 10.21 -5.52
CA LEU A 101 12.23 11.31 -5.66
C LEU A 101 12.46 12.16 -6.92
N LYS A 102 13.74 12.45 -7.25
CA LYS A 102 14.10 13.22 -8.44
C LYS A 102 13.81 12.45 -9.73
N ASP A 103 14.06 11.15 -9.72
CA ASP A 103 13.90 10.30 -10.90
C ASP A 103 12.45 10.16 -11.35
N VAL A 104 11.53 10.13 -10.39
CA VAL A 104 10.09 9.93 -10.64
C VAL A 104 9.33 11.25 -10.75
N ALA A 105 10.04 12.38 -10.78
CA ALA A 105 9.44 13.69 -10.94
C ALA A 105 8.56 13.76 -12.20
N ASN A 106 7.46 14.51 -12.10
CA ASN A 106 6.46 14.71 -13.16
C ASN A 106 5.62 13.48 -13.55
N LEU A 107 5.69 12.38 -12.78
CA LEU A 107 4.68 11.34 -12.90
C LEU A 107 3.33 11.85 -12.37
N ARG A 108 2.25 11.52 -13.09
CA ARG A 108 0.88 11.87 -12.69
C ARG A 108 0.37 10.93 -11.60
N GLY A 109 -0.64 11.39 -10.87
CA GLY A 109 -1.32 10.62 -9.83
C GLY A 109 -0.72 10.87 -8.46
N TYR A 110 -0.65 9.84 -7.61
CA TYR A 110 -0.11 9.97 -6.27
C TYR A 110 1.41 10.24 -6.26
N ASP A 111 1.85 11.12 -5.35
CA ASP A 111 3.26 11.40 -5.10
C ASP A 111 3.95 10.17 -4.50
N LEU A 112 5.24 9.99 -4.81
CA LEU A 112 6.03 8.86 -4.29
C LEU A 112 6.03 8.82 -2.76
N GLU A 113 6.14 9.97 -2.10
CA GLU A 113 6.09 10.07 -0.63
C GLU A 113 4.81 9.43 -0.07
N TYR A 114 3.67 9.78 -0.64
CA TYR A 114 2.39 9.23 -0.21
C TYR A 114 2.31 7.72 -0.45
N ILE A 115 2.71 7.26 -1.65
CA ILE A 115 2.71 5.84 -2.01
C ILE A 115 3.52 5.04 -1.00
N LEU A 116 4.76 5.48 -0.70
CA LEU A 116 5.68 4.72 0.16
C LEU A 116 5.22 4.68 1.61
N TYR A 117 4.81 5.81 2.20
CA TYR A 117 4.32 5.79 3.59
C TYR A 117 3.02 5.01 3.74
N ALA A 118 2.08 5.17 2.80
CA ALA A 118 0.80 4.46 2.87
C ALA A 118 0.99 2.95 2.67
N LEU A 119 1.74 2.53 1.64
CA LEU A 119 1.99 1.12 1.40
C LEU A 119 2.83 0.49 2.51
N LYS A 120 3.83 1.18 3.09
CA LYS A 120 4.57 0.67 4.24
C LYS A 120 3.63 0.18 5.33
N TRP A 121 2.69 1.03 5.75
CA TRP A 121 1.75 0.69 6.82
C TRP A 121 0.67 -0.30 6.39
N ILE A 122 0.18 -0.25 5.16
CA ILE A 122 -0.78 -1.24 4.67
C ILE A 122 -0.14 -2.63 4.66
N LEU A 123 1.07 -2.76 4.13
CA LEU A 123 1.80 -4.03 4.07
C LEU A 123 2.14 -4.53 5.49
N GLU A 124 2.56 -3.66 6.40
CA GLU A 124 2.74 -4.00 7.82
C GLU A 124 1.43 -4.55 8.44
N GLN A 125 0.29 -3.93 8.13
CA GLN A 125 -1.02 -4.39 8.60
C GLN A 125 -1.38 -5.78 8.05
N GLU A 126 -1.05 -6.07 6.79
CA GLU A 126 -1.27 -7.39 6.19
C GLU A 126 -0.42 -8.48 6.86
N ASP A 127 0.84 -8.18 7.17
CA ASP A 127 1.73 -9.13 7.87
C ASP A 127 1.28 -9.40 9.31
N ILE A 128 0.88 -8.36 10.05
CA ILE A 128 0.35 -8.52 11.42
C ILE A 128 -0.90 -9.40 11.46
N ASN A 129 -1.75 -9.30 10.44
CA ASN A 129 -3.00 -10.04 10.38
C ASN A 129 -2.87 -11.41 9.69
N PHE A 130 -1.67 -11.75 9.20
CA PHE A 130 -1.45 -12.98 8.45
C PHE A 130 -1.42 -14.20 9.37
N LYS A 131 -2.31 -15.16 9.11
CA LYS A 131 -2.41 -16.42 9.87
C LYS A 131 -1.86 -17.63 9.09
N GLY A 132 -1.23 -17.39 7.94
CA GLY A 132 -0.86 -18.43 6.98
C GLY A 132 -1.78 -18.46 5.76
N ARG A 133 -1.35 -19.22 4.75
CA ARG A 133 -2.09 -19.48 3.50
C ARG A 133 -1.77 -20.88 2.98
N PRO A 134 -2.60 -21.48 2.11
CA PRO A 134 -2.29 -22.76 1.48
C PRO A 134 -0.97 -22.74 0.71
N MET A 135 -0.19 -23.82 0.77
CA MET A 135 1.14 -23.93 0.16
C MET A 135 1.13 -23.67 -1.35
N LYS A 136 0.13 -24.20 -2.06
CA LYS A 136 -0.03 -23.97 -3.51
C LYS A 136 -0.14 -22.47 -3.84
N LEU A 137 -0.90 -21.72 -3.04
CA LEU A 137 -1.02 -20.28 -3.21
C LEU A 137 0.31 -19.58 -2.88
N GLN A 138 0.99 -20.00 -1.82
CA GLN A 138 2.31 -19.46 -1.47
C GLN A 138 3.32 -19.60 -2.64
N GLN A 139 3.42 -20.80 -3.22
CA GLN A 139 4.30 -21.06 -4.37
C GLN A 139 3.97 -20.16 -5.56
N THR A 140 2.69 -19.97 -5.89
CA THR A 140 2.27 -19.05 -6.96
C THR A 140 2.71 -17.61 -6.70
N LEU A 141 2.70 -17.15 -5.45
CA LEU A 141 3.15 -15.81 -5.09
C LEU A 141 4.68 -15.69 -5.15
N ASP A 142 5.39 -16.75 -4.74
CA ASP A 142 6.85 -16.84 -4.82
C ASP A 142 7.31 -16.77 -6.28
N ASP A 143 6.67 -17.54 -7.17
CA ASP A 143 6.96 -17.57 -8.60
C ASP A 143 6.76 -16.21 -9.26
N LYS A 144 5.65 -15.52 -8.95
CA LYS A 144 5.39 -14.15 -9.45
C LYS A 144 6.45 -13.15 -9.01
N CYS A 145 6.87 -13.21 -7.75
CA CYS A 145 7.94 -12.35 -7.25
C CYS A 145 9.27 -12.67 -7.93
N LYS A 146 9.59 -13.96 -8.10
CA LYS A 146 10.79 -14.42 -8.78
C LYS A 146 10.85 -13.95 -10.23
N LEU A 147 9.75 -14.04 -10.98
CA LEU A 147 9.65 -13.55 -12.36
C LEU A 147 9.92 -12.03 -12.45
N ALA A 148 9.42 -11.26 -11.47
CA ALA A 148 9.68 -9.82 -11.37
C ALA A 148 11.07 -9.48 -10.79
N LYS A 149 11.91 -10.49 -10.51
CA LYS A 149 13.23 -10.37 -9.84
C LYS A 149 13.12 -9.65 -8.49
N VAL A 150 12.12 -10.05 -7.71
CA VAL A 150 11.85 -9.54 -6.36
C VAL A 150 12.14 -10.62 -5.34
N GLU A 151 13.03 -10.32 -4.40
CA GLU A 151 13.32 -11.19 -3.26
C GLU A 151 12.30 -10.97 -2.15
N VAL A 152 11.74 -12.06 -1.65
CA VAL A 152 10.70 -12.07 -0.62
C VAL A 152 11.35 -12.19 0.76
N PRO A 153 11.21 -11.21 1.66
CA PRO A 153 11.71 -11.34 3.03
C PRO A 153 10.90 -12.37 3.83
N GLU A 154 11.58 -13.13 4.70
CA GLU A 154 10.97 -14.26 5.43
C GLU A 154 9.77 -13.85 6.29
N ASN A 155 9.80 -12.63 6.87
CA ASN A 155 8.78 -12.08 7.75
C ASN A 155 7.68 -11.27 7.01
N ARG A 156 7.61 -11.36 5.67
CA ARG A 156 6.70 -10.54 4.84
C ARG A 156 5.72 -11.36 3.99
N LYS A 157 5.46 -12.62 4.40
CA LYS A 157 4.57 -13.53 3.67
C LYS A 157 3.10 -13.07 3.64
N GLY A 158 2.66 -12.24 4.57
CA GLY A 158 1.29 -11.69 4.57
C GLY A 158 1.09 -10.69 3.45
N SER A 159 1.96 -9.68 3.43
CA SER A 159 1.98 -8.59 2.47
C SER A 159 2.49 -8.99 1.09
N GLN A 160 3.14 -10.15 0.96
CA GLN A 160 3.57 -10.70 -0.34
C GLN A 160 2.41 -10.82 -1.35
N LEU A 161 1.18 -11.08 -0.90
CA LEU A 161 0.03 -11.10 -1.81
C LEU A 161 -0.16 -9.74 -2.51
N ALA A 162 -0.09 -8.66 -1.74
CA ALA A 162 -0.17 -7.31 -2.26
C ALA A 162 1.04 -6.96 -3.14
N ILE A 163 2.24 -7.42 -2.81
CA ILE A 163 3.41 -7.22 -3.68
C ILE A 163 3.30 -8.00 -4.99
N SER A 164 2.80 -9.23 -4.96
CA SER A 164 2.57 -10.02 -6.17
C SER A 164 1.60 -9.34 -7.14
N LEU A 165 0.65 -8.54 -6.63
CA LEU A 165 -0.23 -7.72 -7.44
C LEU A 165 0.56 -6.66 -8.23
N PHE A 166 1.48 -5.96 -7.58
CA PHE A 166 2.38 -5.02 -8.27
C PHE A 166 3.33 -5.73 -9.23
N CYS A 167 3.86 -6.90 -8.87
CA CYS A 167 4.69 -7.72 -9.77
C CYS A 167 3.93 -8.08 -11.05
N ASN A 168 2.69 -8.55 -10.94
CA ASN A 168 1.84 -8.86 -12.09
C ASN A 168 1.65 -7.64 -12.99
N ILE A 169 1.30 -6.50 -12.40
CA ILE A 169 1.08 -5.26 -13.15
C ILE A 169 2.37 -4.80 -13.85
N PHE A 170 3.51 -4.90 -13.16
CA PHE A 170 4.82 -4.58 -13.71
C PHE A 170 5.20 -5.51 -14.87
N LEU A 171 4.82 -6.79 -14.81
CA LEU A 171 5.02 -7.77 -15.88
C LEU A 171 4.00 -7.66 -17.04
N GLY A 172 3.10 -6.66 -16.99
CA GLY A 172 2.17 -6.34 -18.08
C GLY A 172 0.72 -6.79 -17.88
N THR A 173 0.37 -7.36 -16.72
CA THR A 173 -1.04 -7.71 -16.41
C THR A 173 -1.88 -6.47 -16.13
N HIS A 174 -3.08 -6.38 -16.70
CA HIS A 174 -3.99 -5.28 -16.42
C HIS A 174 -4.43 -5.29 -14.92
N PRO A 175 -4.57 -4.13 -14.25
CA PRO A 175 -4.87 -4.09 -12.81
C PRO A 175 -6.14 -4.81 -12.38
N VAL A 176 -7.19 -4.78 -13.21
CA VAL A 176 -8.45 -5.47 -12.93
C VAL A 176 -8.23 -6.98 -12.87
N GLU A 177 -7.53 -7.54 -13.87
CA GLU A 177 -7.20 -8.96 -13.91
C GLU A 177 -6.28 -9.33 -12.72
N ALA A 178 -5.29 -8.48 -12.43
CA ALA A 178 -4.38 -8.71 -11.33
C ALA A 178 -5.12 -8.72 -9.97
N LEU A 179 -6.06 -7.78 -9.74
CA LEU A 179 -6.89 -7.71 -8.53
C LEU A 179 -7.83 -8.91 -8.39
N LEU A 180 -8.50 -9.30 -9.48
CA LEU A 180 -9.37 -10.48 -9.51
C LEU A 180 -8.56 -11.75 -9.19
N SER A 181 -7.37 -11.90 -9.78
CA SER A 181 -6.50 -13.06 -9.53
C SER A 181 -6.00 -13.14 -8.09
N ALA A 182 -5.84 -12.00 -7.42
CA ALA A 182 -5.39 -11.92 -6.04
C ALA A 182 -6.54 -12.08 -5.02
N ASN A 183 -7.79 -12.11 -5.50
CA ASN A 183 -9.00 -12.06 -4.68
C ASN A 183 -8.98 -10.90 -3.64
N LEU A 184 -8.30 -9.79 -4.02
CA LEU A 184 -8.14 -8.61 -3.18
C LEU A 184 -9.18 -7.56 -3.57
N ASP A 185 -9.91 -7.05 -2.58
CA ASP A 185 -10.75 -5.85 -2.67
C ASP A 185 -11.91 -5.85 -3.71
N ILE A 186 -12.11 -6.93 -4.48
CA ILE A 186 -13.23 -7.09 -5.41
C ILE A 186 -14.01 -8.35 -5.00
N VAL A 187 -15.10 -8.16 -4.25
CA VAL A 187 -16.18 -9.16 -4.22
C VAL A 187 -17.14 -8.74 -5.34
N PRO A 188 -17.31 -9.53 -6.41
CA PRO A 188 -18.36 -9.28 -7.39
C PRO A 188 -19.69 -9.18 -6.64
N ARG A 189 -20.35 -8.02 -6.71
CA ARG A 189 -21.73 -7.93 -6.23
C ARG A 189 -22.59 -8.70 -7.23
N PHE A 190 -22.92 -9.94 -6.92
CA PHE A 190 -24.01 -10.60 -7.60
C PHE A 190 -25.27 -9.77 -7.35
N ARG A 191 -25.88 -9.25 -8.42
CA ARG A 191 -27.23 -8.68 -8.35
C ARG A 191 -28.16 -9.87 -8.09
N GLY A 192 -28.67 -9.96 -6.86
CA GLY A 192 -29.91 -10.67 -6.58
C GLY A 192 -31.09 -9.82 -7.00
#